data_AF-A0A3N2P037-F1
#
_entry.id   AF-A0A3N2P037-F1
#
_cell.length_a   1.000
_cell.length_b   1.000
_cell.length_c   1.000
_cell.angle_alpha   90.00
_cell.angle_beta   90.00
_cell.angle_gamma   90.00
#
_symmetry.space_group_name_H-M   'P 1'
#
loop_
_entity.id
_entity.type
_entity.pdbx_description
1 polymer ?
#
loop_
_entity_poly.entity_id
_entity_poly.type
_entity_poly.pdbx_seq_one_letter_code
_entity_poly.pdbx_strand_id
1 'polypeptide(L)'
;MVRPPYWVGQRLLDLAVNRWPEFHGTMLLRTGREPLRLPLPSLLDVIYAWWVEGATEKDIAKFHRQLTTPPAGAELEGREEWSDEETDDSFERALGSLRGAARTA
;
A
#
# COMPACT_ATOMS: atom_id res chain seq x y z
N MET A 1 6.00 -12.92 4.48
CA MET A 1 6.15 -11.47 4.72
C MET A 1 4.74 -10.88 4.79
N VAL A 2 4.28 -10.48 5.98
CA VAL A 2 2.93 -9.93 6.16
C VAL A 2 2.89 -8.56 5.48
N ARG A 3 2.08 -8.41 4.43
CA ARG A 3 1.90 -7.09 3.79
C ARG A 3 1.07 -6.23 4.73
N PRO A 4 1.49 -5.00 5.06
CA PRO A 4 0.65 -4.10 5.84
C PRO A 4 -0.67 -3.86 5.08
N PRO A 5 -1.78 -3.66 5.80
CA PRO A 5 -3.05 -3.34 5.16
C PRO A 5 -2.96 -2.11 4.25
N TYR A 6 -3.74 -2.06 3.18
CA TYR A 6 -3.64 -1.00 2.16
C TYR A 6 -3.78 0.42 2.76
N TRP A 7 -4.61 0.57 3.80
CA TRP A 7 -4.86 1.87 4.44
C TRP A 7 -3.63 2.44 5.16
N VAL A 8 -2.68 1.60 5.56
CA VAL A 8 -1.40 2.05 6.11
C VAL A 8 -0.63 2.82 5.05
N GLY A 9 -0.48 2.23 3.86
CA GLY A 9 0.19 2.87 2.73
C GLY A 9 -0.53 4.14 2.29
N GLN A 10 -1.87 4.07 2.16
CA GLN A 10 -2.69 5.21 1.81
C GLN A 10 -2.48 6.39 2.78
N ARG A 11 -2.54 6.15 4.10
CA ARG A 11 -2.40 7.22 5.10
C ARG A 11 -1.02 7.84 5.14
N LEU A 12 0.04 7.05 4.91
CA LEU A 12 1.39 7.60 4.78
C LEU A 12 1.49 8.49 3.53
N LEU A 13 0.93 8.05 2.40
CA LEU A 13 0.90 8.88 1.19
C LEU A 13 0.09 10.17 1.41
N ASP A 14 -1.11 10.07 1.99
CA ASP A 14 -1.94 11.24 2.33
C ASP A 14 -1.19 12.21 3.25
N LEU A 15 -0.46 11.68 4.25
CA LEU A 15 0.37 12.48 5.15
C LEU A 15 1.45 13.26 4.39
N ALA A 16 2.18 12.58 3.51
CA ALA A 16 3.24 13.18 2.72
C ALA A 16 2.69 14.21 1.73
N VAL A 17 1.56 13.94 1.07
CA VAL A 17 0.92 14.86 0.12
C VAL A 17 0.46 16.13 0.82
N ASN A 18 -0.15 16.03 2.00
CA ASN A 18 -0.62 17.19 2.77
C ASN A 18 0.52 18.10 3.26
N ARG A 19 1.75 17.58 3.30
CA ARG A 19 2.97 18.28 3.75
C ARG A 19 4.11 18.12 2.74
N TRP A 20 3.74 18.16 1.45
CA TRP A 20 4.65 17.81 0.37
C TRP A 20 5.90 18.69 0.34
N PRO A 21 5.81 20.04 0.45
CA PRO A 21 7.00 20.88 0.45
C PRO A 21 7.98 20.53 1.58
N GLU A 22 7.49 20.22 2.79
CA GLU A 22 8.35 19.87 3.91
C GLU A 22 8.99 18.49 3.74
N PHE A 23 8.20 17.49 3.35
CA PHE A 23 8.69 16.13 3.12
C PHE A 23 9.70 16.10 1.97
N HIS A 24 9.30 16.61 0.80
CA HIS A 24 10.11 16.62 -0.42
C HIS A 24 11.37 17.46 -0.24
N GLY A 25 11.25 18.67 0.33
CA GLY A 25 12.38 19.53 0.63
C GLY A 25 13.37 18.87 1.59
N THR A 26 12.88 18.23 2.66
CA THR A 26 13.75 17.51 3.61
C THR A 26 14.50 16.37 2.93
N MET A 27 13.81 15.59 2.09
CA MET A 27 14.40 14.48 1.34
C MET A 27 15.50 14.94 0.37
N LEU A 28 15.23 15.99 -0.40
CA LEU A 28 16.22 16.55 -1.33
C LEU A 28 17.43 17.11 -0.58
N LEU A 29 17.22 17.84 0.52
CA LEU A 29 18.32 18.43 1.30
C LEU A 29 19.21 17.36 1.95
N ARG A 30 18.62 16.28 2.47
CA ARG A 30 19.38 15.24 3.21
C ARG A 30 20.01 14.20 2.31
N THR A 31 19.35 13.85 1.21
CA THR A 31 19.73 12.69 0.39
C THR A 31 20.05 13.02 -1.06
N GLY A 32 19.63 14.20 -1.55
CA GLY A 32 19.70 14.57 -2.97
C GLY A 32 18.82 13.71 -3.89
N ARG A 33 17.94 12.85 -3.33
CA ARG A 33 17.10 11.92 -4.10
C ARG A 33 15.68 12.41 -4.20
N GLU A 34 15.11 12.29 -5.39
CA GLU A 34 13.69 12.51 -5.66
C GLU A 34 12.85 11.38 -5.02
N PRO A 35 11.98 11.66 -4.02
CA PRO A 35 11.15 10.66 -3.35
C PRO A 35 10.32 9.80 -4.31
N LEU A 36 9.79 10.39 -5.39
CA LEU A 36 8.95 9.68 -6.36
C LEU A 36 9.72 8.65 -7.21
N ARG A 37 11.05 8.62 -7.13
CA ARG A 37 11.89 7.59 -7.77
C ARG A 37 12.16 6.38 -6.88
N LEU A 38 11.72 6.41 -5.62
CA LEU A 38 11.88 5.29 -4.71
C LEU A 38 10.84 4.20 -4.99
N PRO A 39 11.18 2.91 -4.82
CA PRO A 39 10.20 1.84 -4.75
C PRO A 39 9.17 2.14 -3.66
N LEU A 40 7.90 1.79 -3.90
CA LEU A 40 6.81 2.09 -2.95
C LEU A 40 7.12 1.66 -1.51
N PRO A 41 7.64 0.44 -1.22
CA PRO A 41 7.98 0.07 0.16
C PRO A 41 8.97 1.05 0.80
N SER A 42 10.04 1.39 0.09
CA SER A 42 11.05 2.33 0.57
C SER A 42 10.51 3.75 0.73
N LEU A 43 9.60 4.18 -0.15
CA LEU A 43 8.93 5.47 -0.01
C LEU A 43 8.09 5.52 1.27
N LEU A 44 7.31 4.47 1.55
CA LEU A 44 6.49 4.39 2.77
C LEU A 44 7.35 4.40 4.04
N ASP A 45 8.46 3.66 4.05
CA ASP A 45 9.41 3.63 5.18
C ASP A 45 10.02 5.01 5.42
N VAL A 46 10.38 5.71 4.35
CA VAL A 46 10.96 7.07 4.42
C VAL A 46 9.93 8.08 4.92
N ILE A 47 8.68 8.02 4.47
CA ILE A 47 7.60 8.89 4.97
C ILE A 47 7.39 8.64 6.46
N TYR A 48 7.34 7.38 6.89
CA TYR A 48 7.21 7.03 8.29
C TYR A 48 8.36 7.61 9.11
N ALA A 49 9.61 7.36 8.68
CA ALA A 49 10.81 7.84 9.36
C ALA A 49 10.84 9.36 9.48
N TRP A 50 10.49 10.07 8.41
CA TRP A 50 10.39 11.53 8.40
C TRP A 50 9.36 12.05 9.41
N TRP A 51 8.20 11.39 9.51
CA TRP A 51 7.13 11.84 10.41
C TRP A 51 7.46 11.61 11.90
N VAL A 52 8.09 10.48 12.22
CA VAL A 52 8.44 10.14 13.60
C VAL A 52 9.75 10.78 14.07
N GLU A 53 10.46 11.44 13.17
CA GLU A 53 11.73 12.08 13.50
C GLU A 53 11.54 13.17 14.57
N GLY A 54 12.23 13.01 15.69
CA GLY A 54 12.13 13.94 16.83
C GLY A 54 10.85 13.79 17.66
N ALA A 55 9.97 12.84 17.34
CA ALA A 55 8.79 12.53 18.13
C ALA A 55 9.16 11.70 19.38
N THR A 56 8.37 11.83 20.44
CA THR A 56 8.54 11.01 21.65
C THR A 56 8.03 9.58 21.40
N GLU A 57 8.51 8.60 22.17
CA GLU A 57 8.00 7.21 22.08
C GLU A 57 6.47 7.14 22.22
N LYS A 58 5.89 7.99 23.07
CA LYS A 58 4.44 8.08 23.26
C LYS A 58 3.72 8.58 22.00
N ASP A 59 4.28 9.57 21.33
CA ASP A 59 3.72 10.12 20.09
C ASP A 59 3.86 9.13 18.94
N ILE A 60 4.99 8.42 18.88
CA ILE A 60 5.22 7.33 17.91
C ILE A 60 4.21 6.20 18.11
N ALA A 61 4.00 5.76 19.35
CA ALA A 61 3.02 4.71 19.65
C ALA A 61 1.59 5.14 19.31
N LYS A 62 1.23 6.39 19.62
CA LYS A 62 -0.06 6.97 19.26
C LYS A 62 -0.24 7.02 17.74
N PHE A 63 0.77 7.50 17.01
CA PHE A 63 0.75 7.56 15.57
C PHE A 63 0.66 6.16 14.95
N HIS A 64 1.44 5.20 15.45
CA HIS A 64 1.38 3.82 14.98
C HIS A 64 -0.01 3.21 15.16
N ARG A 65 -0.64 3.43 16.33
CA ARG A 65 -2.02 3.00 16.57
C ARG A 65 -2.99 3.64 15.58
N GLN A 66 -2.88 4.96 15.36
CA GLN A 66 -3.73 5.65 14.39
C GLN A 66 -3.52 5.09 12.98
N LEU A 67 -2.27 4.83 12.59
CA LEU A 67 -1.88 4.36 11.27
C LEU A 67 -2.47 2.97 10.99
N THR A 68 -2.42 2.06 11.95
CA THR A 68 -2.89 0.67 11.80
C THR A 68 -4.40 0.50 12.01
N THR A 69 -5.07 1.45 12.67
CA THR A 69 -6.52 1.39 12.94
C THR A 69 -7.32 1.38 11.64
N PRO A 70 -8.18 0.39 11.36
CA PRO A 70 -8.97 0.35 10.14
C PRO A 70 -9.83 1.61 9.94
N PRO A 71 -10.00 2.11 8.70
CA PRO A 71 -11.01 3.13 8.43
C PRO A 71 -12.42 2.58 8.70
N ALA A 72 -13.36 3.47 9.03
CA ALA A 72 -14.75 3.09 9.26
C ALA A 72 -15.34 2.46 7.99
N GLY A 73 -15.94 1.27 8.12
CA GLY A 73 -16.47 0.54 6.97
C GLY A 73 -15.42 -0.15 6.10
N ALA A 74 -14.15 -0.23 6.54
CA ALA A 74 -13.21 -1.15 5.93
C ALA A 74 -13.77 -2.58 6.08
N GLU A 75 -14.03 -3.26 4.97
CA GLU A 75 -14.23 -4.71 4.97
C GLU A 75 -12.94 -5.35 5.49
N LEU A 76 -12.96 -5.70 6.78
CA LEU A 76 -11.92 -6.46 7.45
C LEU A 76 -12.12 -7.96 7.25
N GLU A 77 -13.26 -8.34 6.70
CA GLU A 77 -13.57 -9.69 6.27
C GLU A 77 -12.82 -10.00 4.98
N GLY A 78 -12.22 -11.18 4.98
CA GLY A 78 -11.32 -11.62 3.93
C GLY A 78 -11.95 -11.48 2.55
N ARG A 79 -11.09 -11.28 1.55
CA ARG A 79 -11.34 -12.06 0.35
C ARG A 79 -11.47 -13.49 0.85
N GLU A 80 -12.67 -14.08 0.80
CA GLU A 80 -12.76 -15.53 0.69
C GLU A 80 -11.70 -15.90 -0.32
N GLU A 81 -10.68 -16.63 0.14
CA GLU A 81 -9.86 -17.38 -0.79
C GLU A 81 -10.87 -18.09 -1.67
N TRP A 82 -10.81 -17.83 -2.97
CA TRP A 82 -11.73 -18.45 -3.92
C TRP A 82 -11.80 -19.92 -3.56
N SER A 83 -13.02 -20.42 -3.41
CA SER A 83 -13.17 -21.86 -3.26
C SER A 83 -12.47 -22.56 -4.44
N ASP A 84 -11.99 -23.78 -4.22
CA ASP A 84 -11.35 -24.55 -5.31
C ASP A 84 -12.29 -24.63 -6.53
N GLU A 85 -13.61 -24.68 -6.31
CA GLU A 85 -14.65 -24.61 -7.34
C GLU A 85 -14.65 -23.28 -8.12
N GLU A 86 -14.61 -22.14 -7.44
CA GLU A 86 -14.55 -20.83 -8.11
C GLU A 86 -13.24 -20.62 -8.88
N THR A 87 -12.16 -21.21 -8.37
CA THR A 87 -10.86 -21.20 -9.03
C THR A 87 -10.91 -22.02 -10.31
N ASP A 88 -11.38 -23.26 -10.25
CA ASP A 88 -11.48 -24.15 -11.41
C ASP A 88 -12.41 -23.57 -12.49
N ASP A 89 -13.57 -23.04 -12.11
CA ASP A 89 -14.52 -22.37 -13.01
C ASP A 89 -13.90 -21.18 -13.75
N SER A 90 -13.02 -20.43 -13.08
CA SER A 90 -12.33 -19.28 -13.66
C SER A 90 -11.26 -19.70 -14.66
N PHE A 91 -10.51 -20.77 -14.36
CA PHE A 91 -9.51 -21.36 -15.24
C PHE A 91 -10.16 -21.99 -16.47
N GLU A 92 -11.28 -22.69 -16.31
CA GLU A 92 -12.04 -23.28 -17.42
C GLU A 92 -12.60 -22.20 -18.35
N ARG A 93 -13.16 -21.10 -17.82
CA ARG A 93 -13.61 -19.97 -18.63
C ARG A 93 -12.48 -19.31 -19.42
N ALA A 94 -11.31 -19.14 -18.80
CA ALA A 94 -10.14 -18.56 -19.47
C ALA A 94 -9.62 -19.47 -20.61
N LEU A 95 -9.57 -20.78 -20.39
CA LEU A 95 -9.15 -21.76 -21.40
C LEU A 95 -10.18 -21.93 -22.52
N GLY A 96 -11.48 -21.85 -22.20
CA GLY A 96 -12.56 -21.83 -23.19
C GLY A 96 -12.48 -20.64 -24.13
N SER A 97 -12.19 -19.45 -23.60
CA SER A 97 -11.99 -18.22 -24.37
C SER A 97 -10.80 -18.31 -25.34
N LEU A 98 -9.66 -18.87 -24.88
CA LEU A 98 -8.48 -19.09 -25.71
C LEU A 98 -8.72 -20.10 -26.86
N ARG A 99 -9.48 -21.17 -26.61
CA ARG A 99 -9.86 -22.15 -27.64
C ARG A 99 -10.86 -21.59 -28.65
N GLY A 100 -11.72 -20.66 -28.23
CA GLY A 100 -12.62 -19.92 -29.13
C GLY A 100 -11.85 -19.00 -30.07
N ALA A 101 -10.90 -18.23 -29.54
CA ALA A 101 -10.08 -17.31 -30.32
C ALA A 101 -9.19 -18.02 -31.37
N ALA A 102 -8.72 -19.23 -31.08
CA ALA A 102 -7.90 -20.04 -32.00
C ALA A 102 -8.68 -20.70 -33.15
N ARG A 103 -10.03 -20.74 -33.10
CA ARG A 103 -10.87 -21.27 -34.20
C ARG A 103 -11.37 -20.22 -35.18
N THR A 104 -11.17 -18.94 -34.87
CA THR A 104 -11.56 -17.81 -35.72
C THR A 104 -10.37 -17.07 -36.34
N ALA A 105 -9.16 -17.63 -36.24
CA ALA A 105 -7.95 -17.20 -36.94
C ALA A 105 -7.60 -18.22 -38.02
#